data_AF-A0A511B123-F1
#
_entry.id   AF-A0A511B123-F1
#
_cell.length_a   1.000
_cell.length_b   1.000
_cell.length_c   1.000
_cell.angle_alpha   90.00
_cell.angle_beta   90.00
_cell.angle_gamma   90.00
#
_symmetry.space_group_name_H-M   'P 1'
#
loop_
_entity.id
_entity.type
_entity.pdbx_description
1 polymer ?
#
loop_
_entity_poly.entity_id
_entity_poly.type
_entity_poly.pdbx_seq_one_letter_code
_entity_poly.pdbx_strand_id
1 'polypeptide(L)'
;MSDSTVRVATYYRRSEKKDTLWATPTGSMRQSEMPPEMVEVFRTMKASSRPITSHMVDKYVIAGNTVVAQGETVFSLIPLIPMVGIETRATDGNDADYAGLVRALIDPQRMFNYTASAYVESVALQTKAPWLASAEAIEGYTNEWSQANTSNAAVLPYNAISDDGQPIPIPTRIEPPSGSTGHMQGMQSADQWMQMVTGQYQAEMGAPGNEKSGVAIQQRQRQSDTANYHYTDNQGMALRYLGRLLIDAIPRVYDTQRAVQSLGMDGTQTGVVVDPNMQTSAQVAFPPGPDGQPQQPPQGISLEKQRQIDGAILAINPTIGRFDVEADVGPAFATRKQDAFNALTQVIQAAPNLMGQIGDLVFQSADFPLADEIADRLKPASDDPRLEQAQQTIQQLQAQLQQAMQQLKDKQAEQQHTVVKDAMAADTNQYKAETDRMAAIGSTDPEAFRVLVHQLVSEALRNGSPPSSGATPAMQDGPPGPLPRLPSSNPPGGKIHAANPVTGAVEA
;
A
#
# COMPACT_ATOMS: atom_id res chain seq x y z
N MET A 1 -14.75 34.47 -6.77
CA MET A 1 -15.17 33.82 -8.03
C MET A 1 -14.94 34.84 -9.12
N SER A 2 -14.34 34.48 -10.26
CA SER A 2 -14.17 35.44 -11.35
C SER A 2 -15.53 35.84 -11.92
N ASP A 3 -15.64 37.06 -12.46
CA ASP A 3 -16.88 37.66 -12.98
C ASP A 3 -17.54 36.88 -14.14
N SER A 4 -16.93 35.79 -14.61
CA SER A 4 -17.43 34.95 -15.71
C SER A 4 -17.75 33.51 -15.29
N THR A 5 -18.10 33.29 -14.02
CA THR A 5 -18.40 31.93 -13.53
C THR A 5 -19.92 31.67 -13.52
N VAL A 6 -20.39 30.70 -14.32
CA VAL A 6 -21.77 30.20 -14.26
C VAL A 6 -21.78 28.88 -13.48
N ARG A 7 -22.69 28.76 -12.50
CA ARG A 7 -22.91 27.51 -11.75
C ARG A 7 -24.17 26.82 -12.25
N VAL A 8 -24.01 25.57 -12.68
CA VAL A 8 -25.10 24.68 -13.05
C VAL A 8 -25.01 23.45 -12.17
N ALA A 9 -26.14 23.02 -11.61
CA ALA A 9 -26.25 21.81 -10.82
C ALA A 9 -26.97 20.72 -11.62
N THR A 10 -26.44 19.50 -11.59
CA THR A 10 -27.16 18.31 -12.05
C THR A 10 -27.71 17.60 -10.82
N TYR A 11 -29.02 17.44 -10.77
CA TYR A 11 -29.72 16.78 -9.68
C TYR A 11 -30.35 15.49 -10.19
N TYR A 12 -30.09 14.39 -9.48
CA TYR A 12 -30.67 13.09 -9.76
C TYR A 12 -31.67 12.73 -8.67
N ARG A 13 -32.88 12.31 -9.07
CA ARG A 13 -33.93 11.89 -8.16
C ARG A 13 -34.34 10.46 -8.48
N ARG A 14 -34.35 9.60 -7.47
CA ARG A 14 -34.96 8.26 -7.60
C ARG A 14 -36.48 8.41 -7.59
N SER A 15 -37.13 8.00 -8.68
CA SER A 15 -38.56 7.94 -8.85
C SER A 15 -39.05 6.49 -8.77
N GLU A 16 -40.25 6.28 -8.23
CA GLU A 16 -40.88 4.96 -8.16
C GLU A 16 -41.99 4.87 -9.20
N LYS A 17 -41.87 3.90 -10.11
CA LYS A 17 -42.90 3.57 -11.08
C LYS A 17 -43.61 2.30 -10.63
N LYS A 18 -44.86 2.44 -10.20
CA LYS A 18 -45.73 1.31 -9.86
C LYS A 18 -46.23 0.66 -11.14
N ASP A 19 -46.13 -0.66 -11.22
CA ASP A 19 -46.60 -1.47 -12.33
C ASP A 19 -47.25 -2.75 -11.78
N THR A 20 -47.91 -3.54 -12.63
CA THR A 20 -48.52 -4.81 -12.24
C THR A 20 -47.94 -5.92 -13.09
N LEU A 21 -47.46 -6.99 -12.46
CA LEU A 21 -46.96 -8.18 -13.14
C LEU A 21 -48.09 -9.21 -13.24
N TRP A 22 -48.35 -9.69 -14.44
CA TRP A 22 -49.37 -10.70 -14.73
C TRP A 22 -48.70 -12.02 -15.11
N ALA A 23 -49.29 -13.14 -14.67
CA ALA A 23 -48.90 -14.47 -15.12
C ALA A 23 -49.51 -14.76 -16.49
N THR A 24 -48.67 -15.01 -17.50
CA THR A 24 -49.04 -15.38 -18.86
C THR A 24 -48.64 -16.84 -19.14
N PRO A 25 -49.21 -17.51 -20.16
CA PRO A 25 -48.83 -18.89 -20.51
C PRO A 25 -47.35 -19.05 -20.89
N THR A 26 -46.70 -17.96 -21.34
CA THR A 26 -45.29 -17.91 -21.72
C THR A 26 -44.36 -17.40 -20.62
N GLY A 27 -44.89 -17.06 -19.43
CA GLY A 27 -44.10 -16.58 -18.30
C GLY A 27 -44.81 -15.49 -17.49
N SER A 28 -44.07 -14.47 -17.06
CA SER A 28 -44.66 -13.29 -16.41
C SER A 28 -44.40 -12.06 -17.26
N MET A 29 -45.43 -11.24 -17.48
CA MET A 29 -45.33 -10.03 -18.31
C MET A 29 -45.81 -8.81 -17.53
N ARG A 30 -45.16 -7.66 -17.75
CA ARG A 30 -45.53 -6.39 -17.10
C ARG A 30 -46.72 -5.77 -17.80
N GLN A 31 -47.65 -5.18 -17.04
CA GLN A 31 -48.83 -4.52 -17.59
C GLN A 31 -48.45 -3.36 -18.52
N SER A 32 -47.36 -2.65 -18.23
CA SER A 32 -46.85 -1.56 -19.09
C SER A 32 -46.32 -2.01 -20.45
N GLU A 33 -46.00 -3.30 -20.62
CA GLU A 33 -45.48 -3.88 -21.88
C GLU A 33 -46.58 -4.58 -22.69
N MET A 34 -47.78 -4.73 -22.13
CA MET A 34 -48.93 -5.38 -22.77
C MET A 34 -49.83 -4.39 -23.51
N PRO A 35 -50.38 -4.76 -24.68
CA PRO A 35 -51.46 -4.02 -25.30
C PRO A 35 -52.68 -3.91 -24.35
N PRO A 36 -53.44 -2.80 -24.35
CA PRO A 36 -54.56 -2.59 -23.44
C PRO A 36 -55.62 -3.71 -23.49
N GLU A 37 -55.89 -4.23 -24.68
CA GLU A 37 -56.84 -5.33 -24.93
C GLU A 37 -56.43 -6.62 -24.21
N MET A 38 -55.13 -6.93 -24.20
CA MET A 38 -54.59 -8.12 -23.56
C MET A 38 -54.72 -8.03 -22.02
N VAL A 39 -54.53 -6.84 -21.45
CA VAL A 39 -54.70 -6.59 -20.01
C VAL A 39 -56.16 -6.82 -19.58
N GLU A 40 -57.12 -6.40 -20.40
CA GLU A 40 -58.54 -6.58 -20.12
C GLU A 40 -58.97 -8.06 -20.18
N VAL A 41 -58.40 -8.81 -21.12
CA VAL A 41 -58.58 -10.26 -21.22
C VAL A 41 -58.03 -10.96 -19.96
N PHE A 42 -56.81 -10.64 -19.52
CA PHE A 42 -56.24 -11.22 -18.29
C PHE A 42 -57.02 -10.83 -17.03
N ARG A 43 -57.56 -9.61 -16.97
CA ARG A 43 -58.43 -9.16 -15.89
C ARG A 43 -59.74 -9.95 -15.87
N THR A 44 -60.35 -10.17 -17.03
CA THR A 44 -61.59 -10.95 -17.18
C THR A 44 -61.38 -12.41 -16.78
N MET A 45 -60.25 -12.98 -17.18
CA MET A 45 -59.86 -14.35 -16.84
C MET A 45 -59.39 -14.52 -15.38
N LYS A 46 -59.34 -13.43 -14.58
CA LYS A 46 -58.81 -13.43 -13.21
C LYS A 46 -57.43 -14.09 -13.11
N ALA A 47 -56.57 -13.81 -14.08
CA ALA A 47 -55.20 -14.30 -14.07
C ALA A 47 -54.44 -13.80 -12.84
N SER A 48 -53.54 -14.63 -12.32
CA SER A 48 -52.72 -14.27 -11.16
C SER A 48 -51.89 -13.03 -11.46
N SER A 49 -51.96 -12.03 -10.58
CA SER A 49 -51.23 -10.78 -10.72
C SER A 49 -50.66 -10.31 -9.38
N ARG A 50 -49.58 -9.55 -9.44
CA ARG A 50 -48.99 -8.89 -8.26
C ARG A 50 -48.54 -7.47 -8.60
N PRO A 51 -48.73 -6.49 -7.69
CA PRO A 51 -48.14 -5.17 -7.86
C PRO A 51 -46.63 -5.27 -7.74
N ILE A 52 -45.92 -4.53 -8.58
CA ILE A 52 -44.47 -4.39 -8.56
C ILE A 52 -44.11 -2.90 -8.56
N THR A 53 -43.03 -2.55 -7.85
CA THR A 53 -42.46 -1.20 -7.92
C THR A 53 -41.13 -1.30 -8.65
N SER A 54 -41.01 -0.56 -9.74
CA SER A 54 -39.74 -0.36 -10.44
C SER A 54 -39.16 1.00 -10.03
N HIS A 55 -37.83 1.07 -9.92
CA HIS A 55 -37.14 2.31 -9.65
C HIS A 55 -36.53 2.87 -10.92
N MET A 56 -36.70 4.17 -11.12
CA MET A 56 -36.10 4.93 -12.20
C MET A 56 -35.36 6.13 -11.61
N VAL A 57 -34.47 6.73 -12.40
CA VAL A 57 -33.80 7.96 -12.02
C VAL A 57 -34.15 9.05 -13.01
N ASP A 58 -34.66 10.16 -12.47
CA ASP A 58 -34.91 11.40 -13.20
C ASP A 58 -33.69 12.31 -13.07
N LYS A 59 -33.32 12.99 -14.15
CA LYS A 59 -32.27 14.01 -14.17
C LYS A 59 -32.86 15.39 -14.34
N TYR A 60 -32.38 16.33 -13.54
CA TYR A 60 -32.70 17.75 -13.59
C TYR A 60 -31.41 18.54 -13.77
N VAL A 61 -31.42 19.53 -14.67
CA VAL A 61 -30.36 20.51 -14.83
C VAL A 61 -30.87 21.84 -14.32
N ILE A 62 -30.21 22.38 -13.30
CA ILE A 62 -30.65 23.55 -12.54
C ILE A 62 -29.62 24.66 -12.68
N ALA A 63 -30.06 25.85 -13.09
CA ALA A 63 -29.24 27.05 -13.13
C ALA A 63 -29.86 28.11 -12.20
N GLY A 64 -29.13 28.47 -11.14
CA GLY A 64 -29.65 29.37 -10.10
C GLY A 64 -30.92 28.81 -9.46
N ASN A 65 -32.04 29.50 -9.64
CA ASN A 65 -33.35 29.14 -9.13
C ASN A 65 -34.29 28.50 -10.17
N THR A 66 -33.78 28.16 -11.36
CA THR A 66 -34.60 27.63 -12.47
C THR A 66 -34.15 26.24 -12.90
N VAL A 67 -35.12 25.36 -13.17
CA VAL A 67 -34.88 24.08 -13.85
C VAL A 67 -34.83 24.36 -15.34
N VAL A 68 -33.67 24.16 -15.95
CA VAL A 68 -33.40 24.42 -17.37
C VAL A 68 -33.74 23.20 -18.23
N ALA A 69 -33.52 22.00 -17.71
CA ALA A 69 -33.85 20.76 -18.39
C ALA A 69 -34.25 19.66 -17.40
N GLN A 70 -35.16 18.79 -17.80
CA GLN A 70 -35.60 17.63 -17.05
C GLN A 70 -35.83 16.45 -18.01
N GLY A 71 -35.49 15.24 -17.58
CA GLY A 71 -35.81 14.02 -18.33
C GLY A 71 -35.57 12.75 -17.51
N GLU A 72 -36.17 11.65 -17.94
CA GLU A 72 -35.89 10.32 -17.40
C GLU A 72 -34.52 9.84 -17.92
N THR A 73 -33.79 9.09 -17.09
CA THR A 73 -32.52 8.47 -17.47
C THR A 73 -32.68 6.98 -17.74
N VAL A 74 -31.65 6.39 -18.34
CA VAL A 74 -31.60 4.93 -18.57
C VAL A 74 -31.33 4.13 -17.29
N PHE A 75 -30.99 4.78 -16.17
CA PHE A 75 -30.55 4.12 -14.94
C PHE A 75 -31.69 3.92 -13.94
N SER A 76 -31.70 2.79 -13.24
CA SER A 76 -32.55 2.55 -12.05
C SER A 76 -31.89 2.99 -10.73
N LEU A 77 -30.57 3.16 -10.73
CA LEU A 77 -29.74 3.62 -9.63
C LEU A 77 -29.13 4.99 -9.96
N ILE A 78 -28.82 5.79 -8.92
CA ILE A 78 -28.29 7.14 -9.12
C ILE A 78 -26.89 7.03 -9.77
N PRO A 79 -26.64 7.66 -10.93
CA PRO A 79 -25.36 7.57 -11.65
C PRO A 79 -24.30 8.51 -11.06
N LEU A 80 -24.15 8.49 -9.73
CA LEU A 80 -23.10 9.16 -8.99
C LEU A 80 -22.34 8.09 -8.22
N ILE A 81 -21.10 7.83 -8.62
CA ILE A 81 -20.25 6.81 -8.03
C ILE A 81 -19.27 7.53 -7.10
N PRO A 82 -19.52 7.57 -5.77
CA PRO A 82 -18.58 8.18 -4.85
C PRO A 82 -17.36 7.28 -4.69
N MET A 83 -16.17 7.84 -4.88
CA MET A 83 -14.92 7.21 -4.46
C MET A 83 -14.47 7.90 -3.18
N VAL A 84 -14.74 7.24 -2.06
CA VAL A 84 -14.47 7.80 -0.73
C VAL A 84 -13.10 7.34 -0.25
N GLY A 85 -12.38 8.24 0.43
CA GLY A 85 -11.18 7.90 1.17
C GLY A 85 -11.51 7.27 2.52
N ILE A 86 -11.24 7.99 3.60
CA ILE A 86 -11.61 7.60 4.95
C ILE A 86 -13.02 8.14 5.23
N GLU A 87 -13.93 7.26 5.65
CA GLU A 87 -15.25 7.63 6.21
C GLU A 87 -15.21 7.40 7.73
N THR A 88 -15.38 8.47 8.51
CA THR A 88 -15.57 8.37 9.96
C THR A 88 -16.98 8.81 10.28
N ARG A 89 -17.81 7.91 10.78
CA ARG A 89 -19.15 8.27 11.27
C ARG A 89 -19.06 8.78 12.69
N ALA A 90 -19.65 9.95 12.94
CA ALA A 90 -19.86 10.42 14.29
C ALA A 90 -20.85 9.50 15.03
N THR A 91 -20.64 9.31 16.32
CA THR A 91 -21.43 8.40 17.17
C THR A 91 -22.90 8.82 17.29
N ASP A 92 -23.23 10.07 16.94
CA ASP A 92 -24.58 10.62 16.89
C ASP A 92 -25.32 10.35 15.57
N GLY A 93 -24.67 9.69 14.61
CA GLY A 93 -25.31 8.98 13.51
C GLY A 93 -25.73 9.83 12.30
N ASN A 94 -25.62 11.16 12.37
CA ASN A 94 -26.04 12.04 11.28
C ASN A 94 -24.90 12.64 10.46
N ASP A 95 -23.68 12.68 11.00
CA ASP A 95 -22.53 13.27 10.30
C ASP A 95 -21.47 12.21 9.98
N ALA A 96 -21.18 12.06 8.69
CA ALA A 96 -20.03 11.32 8.20
C ALA A 96 -18.93 12.32 7.79
N ASP A 97 -17.76 12.22 8.43
CA ASP A 97 -16.58 12.95 7.98
C ASP A 97 -15.85 12.14 6.91
N TYR A 98 -15.61 12.80 5.77
CA TYR A 98 -14.87 12.24 4.65
C TYR A 98 -13.52 12.93 4.55
N ALA A 99 -12.45 12.15 4.67
CA ALA A 99 -11.07 12.65 4.63
C ALA A 99 -10.23 11.86 3.62
N GLY A 100 -9.22 12.52 3.05
CA GLY A 100 -8.11 11.84 2.39
C GLY A 100 -6.88 11.78 3.29
N LEU A 101 -5.88 11.01 2.87
CA LEU A 101 -4.62 10.81 3.59
C LEU A 101 -3.95 12.14 3.98
N VAL A 102 -4.00 13.12 3.08
CA VAL A 102 -3.34 14.42 3.25
C VAL A 102 -3.92 15.24 4.40
N ARG A 103 -5.18 15.03 4.81
CA ARG A 103 -5.80 15.84 5.86
C ARG A 103 -5.00 15.78 7.17
N ALA A 104 -4.56 14.59 7.56
CA ALA A 104 -3.77 14.41 8.78
C ALA A 104 -2.31 14.88 8.63
N LEU A 105 -1.82 15.05 7.39
CA LEU A 105 -0.46 15.53 7.10
C LEU A 105 -0.31 17.05 7.14
N ILE A 106 -1.42 17.79 7.13
CA ILE A 106 -1.39 19.26 7.10
C ILE A 106 -0.62 19.83 8.30
N ASP A 107 -0.86 19.31 9.50
CA ASP A 107 -0.26 19.84 10.72
C ASP A 107 1.25 19.56 10.85
N PRO A 108 1.75 18.32 10.65
CA PRO A 108 3.19 18.09 10.65
C PRO A 108 3.88 18.84 9.50
N GLN A 109 3.24 18.96 8.31
CA GLN A 109 3.80 19.75 7.21
C GLN A 109 3.92 21.24 7.55
N ARG A 110 2.91 21.81 8.21
CA ARG A 110 2.96 23.20 8.70
C ARG A 110 4.06 23.39 9.72
N MET A 111 4.22 22.44 10.67
CA MET A 111 5.29 22.51 11.66
C MET A 111 6.66 22.46 10.99
N PHE A 112 6.86 21.56 10.02
CA PHE A 112 8.10 21.47 9.25
C PHE A 112 8.40 22.80 8.55
N ASN A 113 7.43 23.35 7.82
CA ASN A 113 7.60 24.60 7.08
C ASN A 113 7.94 25.79 8.00
N TYR A 114 7.25 25.89 9.13
CA TYR A 114 7.49 26.95 10.12
C TYR A 114 8.89 26.81 10.74
N THR A 115 9.26 25.61 11.17
CA THR A 115 10.55 25.34 11.82
C THR A 115 11.71 25.56 10.84
N ALA A 116 11.56 25.15 9.58
CA ALA A 116 12.52 25.40 8.51
C ALA A 116 12.73 26.90 8.29
N SER A 117 11.64 27.67 8.23
CA SER A 117 11.72 29.13 8.06
C SER A 117 12.41 29.80 9.25
N ALA A 118 12.04 29.44 10.48
CA ALA A 118 12.66 29.96 11.70
C ALA A 118 14.15 29.59 11.81
N TYR A 119 14.53 28.39 11.36
CA TYR A 119 15.94 27.99 11.30
C TYR A 119 16.74 28.90 10.36
N VAL A 120 16.24 29.11 9.13
CA VAL A 120 16.88 30.00 8.15
C VAL A 120 16.98 31.42 8.68
N GLU A 121 15.93 31.94 9.32
CA GLU A 121 15.95 33.27 9.95
C GLU A 121 17.01 33.35 11.06
N SER A 122 17.10 32.33 11.93
CA SER A 122 18.07 32.30 13.03
C SER A 122 19.51 32.29 12.52
N VAL A 123 19.80 31.58 11.42
CA VAL A 123 21.12 31.53 10.79
C VAL A 123 21.41 32.84 10.05
N ALA A 124 20.41 33.44 9.40
CA ALA A 124 20.57 34.70 8.68
C ALA A 124 20.84 35.89 9.63
N LEU A 125 20.23 35.89 10.83
CA LEU A 125 20.45 36.91 11.85
C LEU A 125 21.76 36.74 12.62
N GLN A 126 22.45 35.60 12.49
CA GLN A 126 23.74 35.41 13.15
C GLN A 126 24.77 36.39 12.58
N THR A 127 25.23 37.28 13.44
CA THR A 127 26.36 38.15 13.14
C THR A 127 27.65 37.34 13.15
N LYS A 128 28.65 37.78 12.38
CA LYS A 128 30.01 37.24 12.51
C LYS A 128 30.48 37.48 13.93
N ALA A 129 31.08 36.47 14.57
CA ALA A 129 31.59 36.55 15.94
C ALA A 129 32.48 37.79 16.15
N PRO A 130 32.03 38.81 16.91
CA PRO A 130 32.83 40.00 17.14
C PRO A 130 33.87 39.76 18.25
N TRP A 131 34.88 40.62 18.27
CA TRP A 131 35.80 40.73 19.40
C TRP A 131 35.25 41.72 20.41
N LEU A 132 35.27 41.33 21.69
CA LEU A 132 35.00 42.22 22.81
C LEU A 132 36.35 42.68 23.38
N ALA A 133 36.61 43.98 23.28
CA ALA A 133 37.82 44.61 23.80
C ALA A 133 37.49 45.97 24.40
N SER A 134 38.25 46.40 25.41
CA SER A 134 38.22 47.81 25.84
C SER A 134 38.92 48.68 24.79
N ALA A 135 38.54 49.95 24.69
CA ALA A 135 39.15 50.87 23.72
C ALA A 135 40.66 51.03 23.95
N GLU A 136 41.09 51.12 25.21
CA GLU A 136 42.50 51.22 25.63
C GLU A 136 43.33 49.98 25.22
N ALA A 137 42.73 48.78 25.20
CA ALA A 137 43.42 47.54 24.82
C ALA A 137 43.89 47.54 23.36
N ILE A 138 43.16 48.23 22.49
CA ILE A 138 43.36 48.24 21.03
C ILE A 138 43.92 49.55 20.50
N GLU A 139 44.21 50.49 21.39
CA GLU A 139 44.77 51.80 21.04
C GLU A 139 46.15 51.62 20.39
N GLY A 140 46.35 52.24 19.24
CA GLY A 140 47.55 52.07 18.40
C GLY A 140 47.51 50.88 17.43
N TYR A 141 46.59 49.92 17.63
CA TYR A 141 46.47 48.71 16.79
C TYR A 141 45.11 48.61 16.05
N THR A 142 44.40 49.72 15.89
CA THR A 142 43.03 49.74 15.34
C THR A 142 42.96 49.14 13.93
N ASN A 143 44.00 49.30 13.12
CA ASN A 143 44.06 48.76 11.76
C ASN A 143 44.14 47.23 11.77
N GLU A 144 45.00 46.64 12.62
CA GLU A 144 45.13 45.20 12.78
C GLU A 144 43.81 44.58 13.30
N TRP A 145 43.20 45.22 14.30
CA TRP A 145 41.94 44.76 14.89
C TRP A 145 40.73 44.89 13.95
N SER A 146 40.69 45.92 13.10
CA SER A 146 39.64 46.06 12.08
C SER A 146 39.64 44.92 11.05
N GLN A 147 40.83 44.35 10.78
CA GLN A 147 41.04 43.26 9.84
C GLN A 147 41.04 41.88 10.51
N ALA A 148 40.84 41.79 11.83
CA ALA A 148 40.93 40.55 12.59
C ALA A 148 39.92 39.46 12.17
N ASN A 149 38.88 39.82 11.40
CA ASN A 149 37.89 38.89 10.85
C ASN A 149 38.10 38.56 9.35
N THR A 150 39.06 39.21 8.68
CA THR A 150 39.31 39.08 7.24
C THR A 150 40.76 38.72 6.89
N SER A 151 41.71 39.02 7.78
CA SER A 151 43.14 38.75 7.62
C SER A 151 43.56 37.54 8.44
N ASN A 152 44.50 36.74 7.91
CA ASN A 152 45.06 35.55 8.56
C ASN A 152 46.35 35.87 9.34
N ALA A 153 46.37 36.98 10.09
CA ALA A 153 47.54 37.39 10.86
C ALA A 153 47.90 36.35 11.94
N ALA A 154 49.18 36.03 12.09
CA ALA A 154 49.65 35.01 13.02
C ALA A 154 49.54 35.43 14.51
N VAL A 155 49.55 36.74 14.78
CA VAL A 155 49.49 37.31 16.13
C VAL A 155 48.67 38.61 16.07
N LEU A 156 47.82 38.83 17.08
CA LEU A 156 47.11 40.09 17.30
C LEU A 156 47.67 40.77 18.56
N PRO A 157 48.37 41.92 18.44
CA PRO A 157 48.90 42.65 19.58
C PRO A 157 47.77 43.38 20.34
N TYR A 158 47.93 43.52 21.65
CA TYR A 158 47.05 44.32 22.52
C TYR A 158 47.87 44.96 23.65
N ASN A 159 47.35 46.06 24.20
CA ASN A 159 47.95 46.71 25.36
C ASN A 159 47.50 45.98 26.64
N ALA A 160 48.46 45.51 27.43
CA ALA A 160 48.19 44.75 28.65
C ALA A 160 48.06 45.62 29.92
N ILE A 161 48.55 46.87 29.87
CA ILE A 161 48.62 47.79 31.01
C ILE A 161 48.17 49.18 30.53
N SER A 162 47.30 49.83 31.31
CA SER A 162 46.82 51.19 31.08
C SER A 162 47.85 52.23 31.57
N ASP A 163 47.68 53.50 31.19
CA ASP A 163 48.59 54.60 31.58
C ASP A 163 48.70 54.77 33.10
N ASP A 164 47.65 54.38 33.85
CA ASP A 164 47.61 54.39 35.32
C ASP A 164 48.21 53.12 35.96
N GLY A 165 48.88 52.28 35.17
CA GLY A 165 49.55 51.06 35.63
C GLY A 165 48.62 49.89 35.97
N GLN A 166 47.32 50.00 35.66
CA GLN A 166 46.34 48.95 35.89
C GLN A 166 46.31 47.93 34.73
N PRO A 167 46.13 46.63 35.01
CA PRO A 167 46.02 45.62 33.95
C PRO A 167 44.71 45.77 33.17
N ILE A 168 44.82 45.73 31.84
CA ILE A 168 43.67 45.81 30.93
C ILE A 168 43.16 44.38 30.65
N PRO A 169 41.84 44.13 30.70
CA PRO A 169 41.29 42.81 30.37
C PRO A 169 41.63 42.43 28.92
N ILE A 170 42.07 41.18 28.75
CA ILE A 170 42.42 40.64 27.44
C ILE A 170 41.19 40.65 26.50
N PRO A 171 41.34 41.06 25.23
CA PRO A 171 40.28 40.93 24.24
C PRO A 171 39.84 39.47 24.09
N THR A 172 38.54 39.22 24.14
CA THR A 172 37.97 37.89 23.95
C THR A 172 37.03 37.86 22.76
N ARG A 173 36.98 36.75 22.04
CA ARG A 173 35.88 36.51 21.09
C ARG A 173 34.66 36.10 21.87
N ILE A 174 33.55 36.77 21.62
CA ILE A 174 32.26 36.18 21.99
C ILE A 174 31.96 35.11 20.95
N GLU A 175 31.67 33.90 21.41
CA GLU A 175 31.22 32.85 20.51
C GLU A 175 29.91 33.32 19.85
N PRO A 176 29.76 33.13 18.52
CA PRO A 176 28.50 33.46 17.89
C PRO A 176 27.40 32.62 18.54
N PRO A 177 26.17 33.14 18.67
CA PRO A 177 25.05 32.33 19.14
C PRO A 177 24.98 31.07 18.29
N SER A 178 25.14 29.89 18.90
CA SER A 178 24.99 28.64 18.16
C SER A 178 23.54 28.55 17.65
N GLY A 179 23.38 28.09 16.40
CA GLY A 179 22.04 27.89 15.86
C GLY A 179 21.26 26.96 16.80
N SER A 180 20.02 27.29 17.10
CA SER A 180 19.22 26.46 18.01
C SER A 180 19.05 25.06 17.42
N THR A 181 19.64 24.07 18.09
CA THR A 181 19.50 22.65 17.77
C THR A 181 18.04 22.19 17.85
N GLY A 182 17.20 22.92 18.60
CA GLY A 182 15.76 22.69 18.69
C GLY A 182 15.04 22.80 17.36
N HIS A 183 15.49 23.64 16.42
CA HIS A 183 14.87 23.71 15.09
C HIS A 183 15.15 22.45 14.26
N MET A 184 16.40 21.96 14.26
CA MET A 184 16.73 20.72 13.55
C MET A 184 15.97 19.53 14.15
N GLN A 185 15.90 19.45 15.48
CA GLN A 185 15.11 18.43 16.16
C GLN A 185 13.62 18.53 15.82
N GLY A 186 13.05 19.75 15.80
CA GLY A 186 11.67 19.99 15.41
C GLY A 186 11.37 19.53 13.97
N MET A 187 12.27 19.79 13.03
CA MET A 187 12.14 19.28 11.66
C MET A 187 12.18 17.76 11.60
N GLN A 188 13.09 17.12 12.34
CA GLN A 188 13.17 15.66 12.41
C GLN A 188 11.90 15.05 13.05
N SER A 189 11.37 15.66 14.10
CA SER A 189 10.11 15.22 14.71
C SER A 189 8.91 15.39 13.78
N ALA A 190 8.84 16.50 13.02
CA ALA A 190 7.79 16.70 12.03
C ALA A 190 7.82 15.60 10.95
N ASP A 191 9.00 15.27 10.44
CA ASP A 191 9.18 14.20 9.45
C ASP A 191 8.75 12.83 10.00
N GLN A 192 9.14 12.51 11.24
CA GLN A 192 8.68 11.29 11.91
C GLN A 192 7.15 11.25 12.09
N TRP A 193 6.53 12.38 12.42
CA TRP A 193 5.07 12.46 12.56
C TRP A 193 4.37 12.27 11.21
N MET A 194 4.92 12.80 10.11
CA MET A 194 4.37 12.51 8.77
C MET A 194 4.39 11.02 8.47
N GLN A 195 5.50 10.33 8.76
CA GLN A 195 5.64 8.88 8.54
C GLN A 195 4.66 8.07 9.42
N MET A 196 4.51 8.44 10.69
CA MET A 196 3.56 7.77 11.59
C MET A 196 2.10 7.95 11.14
N VAL A 197 1.75 9.15 10.65
CA VAL A 197 0.39 9.48 10.19
C VAL A 197 0.06 8.75 8.87
N THR A 198 1.01 8.64 7.94
CA THR A 198 0.78 7.88 6.70
C THR A 198 0.79 6.37 6.89
N GLY A 199 1.32 5.89 8.02
CA GLY A 199 1.62 4.48 8.24
C GLY A 199 2.76 3.95 7.37
N GLN A 200 3.43 4.82 6.62
CA GLN A 200 4.56 4.47 5.75
C GLN A 200 5.86 4.68 6.52
N TYR A 201 6.41 3.60 7.06
CA TYR A 201 7.68 3.63 7.79
C TYR A 201 8.87 3.46 6.83
N GLN A 202 10.04 3.95 7.26
CA GLN A 202 11.30 4.00 6.48
C GLN A 202 11.73 2.69 5.79
N ALA A 203 11.24 1.53 6.24
CA ALA A 203 11.50 0.24 5.60
C ALA A 203 11.01 0.17 4.13
N GLU A 204 9.99 0.96 3.77
CA GLU A 204 9.46 1.04 2.40
C GLU A 204 10.32 1.95 1.49
N MET A 205 11.02 2.93 2.07
CA MET A 205 11.96 3.81 1.35
C MET A 205 13.31 3.15 1.04
N GLY A 206 13.43 1.83 1.23
CA GLY A 206 14.65 1.07 0.96
C GLY A 206 15.76 1.28 1.98
N ALA A 207 15.45 1.83 3.16
CA ALA A 207 16.42 1.96 4.24
C ALA A 207 16.86 0.55 4.71
N PRO A 208 18.17 0.25 4.75
CA PRO A 208 18.66 -1.06 5.16
C PRO A 208 18.32 -1.32 6.63
N GLY A 209 17.42 -2.26 6.89
CA GLY A 209 17.15 -2.77 8.23
C GLY A 209 17.92 -4.07 8.52
N ASN A 210 17.82 -4.55 9.76
CA ASN A 210 18.53 -5.74 10.25
C ASN A 210 17.89 -7.07 9.79
N GLU A 211 17.02 -7.05 8.78
CA GLU A 211 16.27 -8.21 8.35
C GLU A 211 17.09 -9.08 7.39
N LYS A 212 17.40 -10.29 7.83
CA LYS A 212 18.29 -11.23 7.13
C LYS A 212 17.61 -12.06 6.02
N SER A 213 16.29 -11.95 5.81
CA SER A 213 15.53 -12.83 4.89
C SER A 213 14.60 -12.04 3.97
N GLY A 214 14.58 -12.39 2.67
CA GLY A 214 13.69 -11.81 1.67
C GLY A 214 12.19 -11.97 2.01
N VAL A 215 11.81 -13.04 2.71
CA VAL A 215 10.42 -13.25 3.18
C VAL A 215 10.03 -12.21 4.24
N ALA A 216 10.96 -11.84 5.13
CA ALA A 216 10.72 -10.82 6.16
C ALA A 216 10.66 -9.40 5.56
N ILE A 217 11.37 -9.16 4.46
CA ILE A 217 11.27 -7.91 3.69
C ILE A 217 9.89 -7.83 3.02
N GLN A 218 9.45 -8.89 2.34
CA GLN A 218 8.16 -8.95 1.66
C GLN A 218 6.97 -8.84 2.63
N GLN A 219 7.04 -9.49 3.80
CA GLN A 219 5.99 -9.37 4.82
C GLN A 219 5.86 -7.97 5.40
N ARG A 220 6.96 -7.20 5.53
CA ARG A 220 6.91 -5.79 5.95
C ARG A 220 6.32 -4.88 4.88
N GLN A 221 6.67 -5.09 3.61
CA GLN A 221 6.03 -4.36 2.51
C GLN A 221 4.50 -4.54 2.56
N ARG A 222 4.04 -5.78 2.76
CA ARG A 222 2.60 -6.08 2.93
C ARG A 222 1.97 -5.42 4.17
N GLN A 223 2.70 -5.31 5.29
CA GLN A 223 2.21 -4.58 6.45
C GLN A 223 2.02 -3.08 6.15
N SER A 224 2.92 -2.48 5.36
CA SER A 224 2.79 -1.09 4.91
C SER A 224 1.60 -0.91 3.95
N ASP A 225 1.44 -1.83 2.99
CA ASP A 225 0.31 -1.82 2.04
C ASP A 225 -1.05 -1.88 2.75
N THR A 226 -1.12 -2.55 3.91
CA THR A 226 -2.35 -2.69 4.69
C THR A 226 -2.85 -1.35 5.22
N ALA A 227 -1.96 -0.40 5.53
CA ALA A 227 -2.35 0.90 6.10
C ALA A 227 -3.25 1.71 5.15
N ASN A 228 -2.96 1.67 3.85
CA ASN A 228 -3.68 2.41 2.81
C ASN A 228 -4.64 1.54 1.98
N TYR A 229 -4.79 0.25 2.31
CA TYR A 229 -5.60 -0.69 1.54
C TYR A 229 -7.07 -0.29 1.42
N HIS A 230 -7.61 0.43 2.40
CA HIS A 230 -8.98 0.94 2.37
C HIS A 230 -9.29 1.82 1.14
N TYR A 231 -8.31 2.55 0.60
CA TYR A 231 -8.50 3.30 -0.65
C TYR A 231 -8.71 2.37 -1.85
N THR A 232 -7.94 1.29 -1.93
CA THR A 232 -8.06 0.26 -2.96
C THR A 232 -9.37 -0.50 -2.84
N ASP A 233 -9.78 -0.84 -1.62
CA ASP A 233 -11.07 -1.51 -1.38
C ASP A 233 -12.26 -0.59 -1.75
N ASN A 234 -12.21 0.69 -1.36
CA ASN A 234 -13.22 1.67 -1.74
C ASN A 234 -13.29 1.91 -3.25
N GLN A 235 -12.15 1.84 -3.95
CA GLN A 235 -12.12 1.82 -5.42
C GLN A 235 -12.87 0.59 -5.96
N GLY A 236 -12.69 -0.57 -5.35
CA GLY A 236 -13.46 -1.78 -5.68
C GLY A 236 -14.94 -1.64 -5.44
N MET A 237 -15.36 -1.05 -4.33
CA MET A 237 -16.77 -0.73 -4.09
C MET A 237 -17.34 0.20 -5.16
N ALA A 238 -16.59 1.24 -5.56
CA ALA A 238 -16.96 2.16 -6.63
C ALA A 238 -17.09 1.45 -7.99
N LEU A 239 -16.15 0.57 -8.34
CA LEU A 239 -16.18 -0.21 -9.58
C LEU A 239 -17.34 -1.21 -9.61
N ARG A 240 -17.66 -1.87 -8.48
CA ARG A 240 -18.86 -2.73 -8.37
C ARG A 240 -20.13 -1.92 -8.60
N TYR A 241 -20.22 -0.74 -8.00
CA TYR A 241 -21.39 0.13 -8.18
C TYR A 241 -21.53 0.58 -9.65
N LEU A 242 -20.43 0.97 -10.30
CA LEU A 242 -20.38 1.27 -11.73
C LEU A 242 -20.83 0.08 -12.58
N GLY A 243 -20.29 -1.12 -12.33
CA GLY A 243 -20.66 -2.32 -13.08
C GLY A 243 -22.15 -2.65 -12.95
N ARG A 244 -22.71 -2.54 -11.74
CA ARG A 244 -24.15 -2.71 -11.49
C ARG A 244 -24.99 -1.67 -12.23
N LEU A 245 -24.55 -0.41 -12.26
CA LEU A 245 -25.19 0.67 -13.01
C LEU A 245 -25.21 0.37 -14.51
N LEU A 246 -24.10 -0.13 -15.06
CA LEU A 246 -23.99 -0.50 -16.47
C LEU A 246 -24.84 -1.72 -16.82
N ILE A 247 -24.81 -2.79 -16.01
CA ILE A 247 -25.65 -3.98 -16.23
C ILE A 247 -27.14 -3.60 -16.30
N ASP A 248 -27.60 -2.68 -15.45
CA ASP A 248 -28.98 -2.19 -15.47
C ASP A 248 -29.32 -1.37 -16.72
N ALA A 249 -28.35 -0.59 -17.22
CA ALA A 249 -28.54 0.28 -18.38
C ALA A 249 -28.43 -0.45 -19.73
N ILE A 250 -27.54 -1.45 -19.85
CA ILE A 250 -27.24 -2.16 -21.11
C ILE A 250 -28.52 -2.67 -21.81
N PRO A 251 -29.48 -3.35 -21.15
CA PRO A 251 -30.69 -3.84 -21.81
C PRO A 251 -31.56 -2.74 -22.44
N ARG A 252 -31.45 -1.49 -21.97
CA ARG A 252 -32.22 -0.35 -22.49
C ARG A 252 -31.50 0.40 -23.60
N VAL A 253 -30.16 0.31 -23.64
CA VAL A 253 -29.31 1.05 -24.59
C VAL A 253 -28.89 0.17 -25.76
N TYR A 254 -28.71 -1.14 -25.55
CA TYR A 254 -28.30 -2.08 -26.58
C TYR A 254 -29.54 -2.74 -27.16
N ASP A 255 -30.11 -2.10 -28.18
CA ASP A 255 -31.29 -2.51 -28.94
C ASP A 255 -30.95 -3.33 -30.20
N THR A 256 -29.72 -3.20 -30.72
CA THR A 256 -29.23 -3.92 -31.90
C THR A 256 -28.09 -4.88 -31.61
N GLN A 257 -27.98 -5.91 -32.46
CA GLN A 257 -26.86 -6.85 -32.43
C GLN A 257 -25.53 -6.13 -32.66
N ARG A 258 -24.53 -6.43 -31.82
CA ARG A 258 -23.18 -5.85 -31.92
C ARG A 258 -22.12 -6.79 -31.38
N ALA A 259 -20.92 -6.74 -31.95
CA ALA A 259 -19.75 -7.41 -31.40
C ALA A 259 -19.00 -6.46 -30.45
N VAL A 260 -18.67 -6.95 -29.26
CA VAL A 260 -17.97 -6.23 -28.19
C VAL A 260 -16.76 -7.06 -27.78
N GLN A 261 -15.63 -6.42 -27.54
CA GLN A 261 -14.47 -7.10 -26.95
C GLN A 261 -14.70 -7.26 -25.45
N SER A 262 -14.51 -8.48 -24.94
CA SER A 262 -14.50 -8.77 -23.51
C SER A 262 -13.09 -9.13 -23.07
N LEU A 263 -12.73 -8.71 -21.86
CA LEU A 263 -11.45 -9.06 -21.25
C LEU A 263 -11.67 -10.24 -20.29
N GLY A 264 -10.94 -11.33 -20.50
CA GLY A 264 -10.89 -12.47 -19.59
C GLY A 264 -10.14 -12.14 -18.30
N MET A 265 -10.31 -12.98 -17.27
CA MET A 265 -9.61 -12.83 -15.98
C MET A 265 -8.08 -12.92 -16.11
N ASP A 266 -7.61 -13.55 -17.19
CA ASP A 266 -6.20 -13.69 -17.58
C ASP A 266 -5.68 -12.54 -18.44
N GLY A 267 -6.50 -11.52 -18.72
CA GLY A 267 -6.16 -10.40 -19.59
C GLY A 267 -6.27 -10.71 -21.09
N THR A 268 -6.73 -11.90 -21.46
CA THR A 268 -6.97 -12.24 -22.87
C THR A 268 -8.21 -11.52 -23.39
N GLN A 269 -8.13 -10.97 -24.60
CA GLN A 269 -9.30 -10.35 -25.25
C GLN A 269 -10.06 -11.40 -26.04
N THR A 270 -11.35 -11.56 -25.74
CA THR A 270 -12.25 -12.47 -26.46
C THR A 270 -13.45 -11.70 -27.00
N GLY A 271 -13.78 -11.94 -28.28
CA GLY A 271 -14.95 -11.34 -28.91
C GLY A 271 -16.25 -11.92 -28.37
N VAL A 272 -17.18 -11.05 -27.98
CA VAL A 272 -18.53 -11.40 -27.50
C VAL A 272 -19.55 -10.71 -28.38
N VAL A 273 -20.56 -11.45 -28.84
CA VAL A 273 -21.69 -10.89 -29.56
C VAL A 273 -22.81 -10.59 -28.57
N VAL A 274 -23.29 -9.35 -28.54
CA VAL A 274 -24.48 -8.99 -27.77
C VAL A 274 -25.65 -8.92 -28.74
N ASP A 275 -26.65 -9.78 -28.54
CA ASP A 275 -27.86 -9.85 -29.37
C ASP A 275 -29.12 -9.86 -28.48
N PRO A 276 -29.87 -8.74 -28.42
CA PRO A 276 -31.09 -8.61 -27.64
C PRO A 276 -32.25 -9.50 -28.10
N ASN A 277 -32.21 -10.04 -29.33
CA ASN A 277 -33.30 -10.81 -29.91
C ASN A 277 -33.12 -12.33 -29.75
N MET A 278 -32.01 -12.79 -29.17
CA MET A 278 -31.78 -14.20 -28.90
C MET A 278 -32.81 -14.76 -27.90
N GLN A 279 -33.30 -15.98 -28.12
CA GLN A 279 -34.27 -16.62 -27.21
C GLN A 279 -33.64 -17.12 -25.90
N THR A 280 -32.31 -17.29 -25.87
CA THR A 280 -31.55 -17.73 -24.70
C THR A 280 -30.69 -16.60 -24.14
N SER A 281 -30.38 -16.65 -22.83
CA SER A 281 -29.53 -15.65 -22.17
C SER A 281 -28.08 -15.67 -22.66
N ALA A 282 -27.56 -16.87 -22.97
CA ALA A 282 -26.23 -17.06 -23.51
C ALA A 282 -26.20 -18.27 -24.44
N GLN A 283 -25.40 -18.19 -25.51
CA GLN A 283 -25.11 -19.29 -26.42
C GLN A 283 -23.67 -19.18 -26.90
N VAL A 284 -22.96 -20.30 -26.98
CA VAL A 284 -21.64 -20.34 -27.62
C VAL A 284 -21.86 -20.72 -29.08
N ALA A 285 -21.43 -19.85 -29.99
CA ALA A 285 -21.35 -20.12 -31.41
C ALA A 285 -19.97 -20.70 -31.72
N PHE A 286 -19.93 -21.85 -32.39
CA PHE A 286 -18.68 -22.49 -32.81
C PHE A 286 -18.34 -22.07 -34.23
N PRO A 287 -17.03 -22.00 -34.58
CA PRO A 287 -16.64 -21.80 -35.96
C PRO A 287 -17.21 -22.94 -36.84
N PRO A 288 -17.58 -22.65 -38.10
CA PRO A 288 -18.08 -23.70 -38.99
C PRO A 288 -17.00 -24.78 -39.18
N GLY A 289 -17.43 -26.05 -39.19
CA GLY A 289 -16.50 -27.17 -39.39
C GLY A 289 -15.85 -27.13 -40.78
N PRO A 290 -14.89 -28.05 -41.07
CA PRO A 290 -14.25 -28.15 -42.39
C PRO A 290 -15.24 -28.22 -43.57
N ASP A 291 -16.46 -28.69 -43.31
CA ASP A 291 -17.55 -28.85 -44.28
C ASP A 291 -18.49 -27.62 -44.41
N GLY A 292 -18.17 -26.50 -43.75
CA GLY A 292 -18.96 -25.26 -43.77
C GLY A 292 -20.28 -25.33 -42.98
N GLN A 293 -20.55 -26.45 -42.30
CA GLN A 293 -21.75 -26.65 -41.49
C GLN A 293 -21.58 -26.08 -40.08
N PRO A 294 -22.64 -25.48 -39.47
CA PRO A 294 -22.64 -25.05 -38.08
C PRO A 294 -22.40 -26.26 -37.16
N GLN A 295 -21.31 -26.25 -36.39
CA GLN A 295 -21.07 -27.28 -35.38
C GLN A 295 -21.99 -27.03 -34.18
N GLN A 296 -22.75 -28.06 -33.79
CA GLN A 296 -23.52 -28.03 -32.54
C GLN A 296 -22.59 -28.20 -31.34
N PRO A 297 -22.87 -27.56 -30.19
CA PRO A 297 -22.08 -27.74 -28.98
C PRO A 297 -21.97 -29.23 -28.62
N PRO A 298 -20.78 -29.72 -28.25
CA PRO A 298 -20.63 -31.05 -27.68
C PRO A 298 -21.57 -31.20 -26.46
N GLN A 299 -22.47 -32.19 -26.50
CA GLN A 299 -23.44 -32.41 -25.44
C GLN A 299 -22.73 -32.84 -24.14
N GLY A 300 -23.10 -32.24 -23.00
CA GLY A 300 -22.57 -32.60 -21.67
C GLY A 300 -21.37 -31.78 -21.17
N ILE A 301 -20.95 -30.75 -21.90
CA ILE A 301 -19.84 -29.86 -21.52
C ILE A 301 -20.40 -28.53 -20.96
N SER A 302 -19.83 -28.01 -19.87
CA SER A 302 -20.22 -26.71 -19.29
C SER A 302 -19.94 -25.54 -20.24
N LEU A 303 -20.69 -24.44 -20.10
CA LEU A 303 -20.53 -23.23 -20.93
C LEU A 303 -19.10 -22.68 -20.89
N GLU A 304 -18.42 -22.78 -19.74
CA GLU A 304 -17.03 -22.36 -19.56
C GLU A 304 -16.07 -23.17 -20.43
N LYS A 305 -16.21 -24.50 -20.45
CA LYS A 305 -15.39 -25.38 -21.28
C LYS A 305 -15.69 -25.22 -22.77
N GLN A 306 -16.94 -24.88 -23.13
CA GLN A 306 -17.30 -24.57 -24.51
C GLN A 306 -16.63 -23.27 -25.00
N ARG A 307 -16.46 -22.26 -24.13
CA ARG A 307 -15.75 -21.01 -24.47
C ARG A 307 -14.24 -21.19 -24.64
N GLN A 308 -13.67 -22.25 -24.08
CA GLN A 308 -12.24 -22.56 -24.21
C GLN A 308 -11.91 -23.26 -25.54
N ILE A 309 -12.91 -23.57 -26.36
CA ILE A 309 -12.70 -24.11 -27.70
C ILE A 309 -12.22 -22.97 -28.61
N ASP A 310 -11.14 -23.23 -29.34
CA ASP A 310 -10.53 -22.23 -30.21
C ASP A 310 -11.52 -21.75 -31.30
N GLY A 311 -11.61 -20.43 -31.48
CA GLY A 311 -12.58 -19.77 -32.35
C GLY A 311 -14.04 -19.71 -31.85
N ALA A 312 -14.35 -20.21 -30.65
CA ALA A 312 -15.69 -20.11 -30.08
C ALA A 312 -16.04 -18.65 -29.71
N ILE A 313 -17.22 -18.19 -30.11
CA ILE A 313 -17.72 -16.84 -29.84
C ILE A 313 -18.90 -16.94 -28.87
N LEU A 314 -18.82 -16.22 -27.75
CA LEU A 314 -19.94 -16.12 -26.82
C LEU A 314 -20.96 -15.11 -27.33
N ALA A 315 -22.21 -15.51 -27.48
CA ALA A 315 -23.34 -14.63 -27.75
C ALA A 315 -24.21 -14.49 -26.50
N ILE A 316 -24.60 -13.27 -26.13
CA ILE A 316 -25.35 -12.96 -24.90
C ILE A 316 -26.57 -12.11 -25.24
N ASN A 317 -27.73 -12.46 -24.66
CA ASN A 317 -28.88 -11.58 -24.59
C ASN A 317 -28.92 -10.85 -23.23
N PRO A 318 -28.73 -9.52 -23.19
CA PRO A 318 -28.73 -8.76 -21.94
C PRO A 318 -30.12 -8.62 -21.30
N THR A 319 -31.21 -8.83 -22.06
CA THR A 319 -32.59 -8.71 -21.57
C THR A 319 -33.07 -9.96 -20.83
N ILE A 320 -32.42 -11.11 -21.06
CA ILE A 320 -32.82 -12.41 -20.51
C ILE A 320 -31.71 -12.91 -19.57
N GLY A 321 -32.08 -13.16 -18.31
CA GLY A 321 -31.18 -13.68 -17.29
C GLY A 321 -30.87 -12.68 -16.18
N ARG A 322 -30.06 -13.10 -15.22
CA ARG A 322 -29.53 -12.23 -14.16
C ARG A 322 -28.03 -12.14 -14.34
N PHE A 323 -27.55 -10.91 -14.48
CA PHE A 323 -26.13 -10.60 -14.59
C PHE A 323 -25.70 -9.92 -13.29
N ASP A 324 -24.49 -10.23 -12.83
CA ASP A 324 -23.89 -9.59 -11.66
C ASP A 324 -22.45 -9.20 -12.01
N VAL A 325 -21.88 -8.29 -11.22
CA VAL A 325 -20.48 -7.86 -11.35
C VAL A 325 -19.70 -8.15 -10.10
N GLU A 326 -18.48 -8.60 -10.29
CA GLU A 326 -17.47 -8.64 -9.25
C GLU A 326 -16.33 -7.70 -9.67
N ALA A 327 -15.96 -6.75 -8.80
CA ALA A 327 -14.76 -5.98 -9.01
C ALA A 327 -13.55 -6.78 -8.54
N ASP A 328 -12.63 -7.01 -9.47
CA ASP A 328 -11.28 -7.45 -9.19
C ASP A 328 -10.40 -6.19 -8.99
N VAL A 329 -10.20 -5.82 -7.73
CA VAL A 329 -9.30 -4.72 -7.33
C VAL A 329 -8.18 -5.30 -6.49
N GLY A 330 -7.51 -6.30 -7.09
CA GLY A 330 -6.29 -6.87 -6.55
C GLY A 330 -5.04 -6.11 -7.01
N PRO A 331 -3.86 -6.49 -6.49
CA PRO A 331 -2.61 -6.02 -7.07
C PRO A 331 -2.56 -6.42 -8.55
N ALA A 332 -1.78 -5.68 -9.34
CA ALA A 332 -1.70 -5.89 -10.78
C ALA A 332 -1.49 -7.38 -11.11
N PHE A 333 -2.03 -7.85 -12.24
CA PHE A 333 -1.93 -9.25 -12.65
C PHE A 333 -0.48 -9.80 -12.58
N ALA A 334 0.51 -8.95 -12.90
CA ALA A 334 1.92 -9.25 -12.73
C ALA A 334 2.31 -9.60 -11.28
N THR A 335 1.82 -8.85 -10.29
CA THR A 335 2.05 -9.11 -8.87
C THR A 335 1.36 -10.39 -8.41
N ARG A 336 0.13 -10.69 -8.88
CA ARG A 336 -0.55 -11.96 -8.58
C ARG A 336 0.22 -13.16 -9.12
N LYS A 337 0.74 -13.06 -10.35
CA LYS A 337 1.62 -14.08 -10.94
C LYS A 337 2.88 -14.28 -10.10
N GLN A 338 3.52 -13.19 -9.71
CA GLN A 338 4.74 -13.25 -8.89
C GLN A 338 4.50 -13.84 -7.49
N ASP A 339 3.39 -13.48 -6.84
CA ASP A 339 2.98 -14.07 -5.56
C ASP A 339 2.63 -15.56 -5.69
N ALA A 340 1.91 -15.94 -6.75
CA ALA A 340 1.62 -17.34 -7.06
C ALA A 340 2.91 -18.13 -7.29
N PHE A 341 3.85 -17.58 -8.05
CA PHE A 341 5.16 -18.19 -8.28
C PHE A 341 5.94 -18.39 -6.97
N ASN A 342 5.98 -17.37 -6.11
CA ASN A 342 6.62 -17.45 -4.80
C ASN A 342 5.98 -18.51 -3.90
N ALA A 343 4.65 -18.56 -3.84
CA ALA A 343 3.91 -19.55 -3.06
C ALA A 343 4.15 -20.97 -3.58
N LEU A 344 4.05 -21.17 -4.90
CA LEU A 344 4.28 -22.47 -5.55
C LEU A 344 5.72 -22.94 -5.37
N THR A 345 6.70 -22.03 -5.43
CA THR A 345 8.11 -22.34 -5.16
C THR A 345 8.31 -22.83 -3.72
N GLN A 346 7.63 -22.24 -2.72
CA GLN A 346 7.70 -22.73 -1.34
C GLN A 346 7.07 -24.12 -1.19
N VAL A 347 5.94 -24.38 -1.85
CA VAL A 347 5.31 -25.70 -1.85
C VAL A 347 6.23 -26.75 -2.47
N ILE A 348 6.91 -26.43 -3.58
CA ILE A 348 7.87 -27.34 -4.23
C ILE A 348 9.09 -27.58 -3.33
N GLN A 349 9.59 -26.56 -2.63
CA GLN A 349 10.69 -26.73 -1.67
C GLN A 349 10.32 -27.69 -0.53
N ALA A 350 9.07 -27.63 -0.06
CA ALA A 350 8.56 -28.53 0.98
C ALA A 350 8.22 -29.93 0.44
N ALA A 351 7.76 -30.04 -0.80
CA ALA A 351 7.36 -31.29 -1.43
C ALA A 351 7.82 -31.35 -2.90
N PRO A 352 9.08 -31.74 -3.15
CA PRO A 352 9.68 -31.76 -4.50
C PRO A 352 8.93 -32.67 -5.49
N ASN A 353 8.23 -33.68 -4.99
CA ASN A 353 7.47 -34.63 -5.79
C ASN A 353 6.25 -33.99 -6.50
N LEU A 354 5.76 -32.84 -6.01
CA LEU A 354 4.63 -32.14 -6.62
C LEU A 354 5.00 -31.47 -7.95
N MET A 355 6.28 -31.24 -8.23
CA MET A 355 6.73 -30.61 -9.47
C MET A 355 6.26 -31.34 -10.73
N GLY A 356 6.10 -32.66 -10.68
CA GLY A 356 5.59 -33.45 -11.79
C GLY A 356 4.07 -33.35 -12.02
N GLN A 357 3.32 -32.81 -11.06
CA GLN A 357 1.85 -32.70 -11.12
C GLN A 357 1.36 -31.26 -11.30
N ILE A 358 2.12 -30.27 -10.79
CA ILE A 358 1.76 -28.84 -10.83
C ILE A 358 2.84 -27.97 -11.49
N GLY A 359 3.82 -28.60 -12.17
CA GLY A 359 4.93 -27.89 -12.78
C GLY A 359 4.49 -26.91 -13.86
N ASP A 360 3.45 -27.24 -14.61
CA ASP A 360 2.82 -26.36 -15.60
C ASP A 360 2.31 -25.06 -14.98
N LEU A 361 1.59 -25.13 -13.85
CA LEU A 361 1.06 -23.96 -13.14
C LEU A 361 2.17 -23.07 -12.56
N VAL A 362 3.28 -23.68 -12.12
CA VAL A 362 4.45 -22.97 -11.58
C VAL A 362 5.08 -22.12 -12.67
N PHE A 363 5.32 -22.70 -13.85
CA PHE A 363 5.92 -21.98 -14.96
C PHE A 363 4.94 -21.00 -15.60
N GLN A 364 3.65 -21.28 -15.67
CA GLN A 364 2.66 -20.30 -16.16
C GLN A 364 2.59 -19.04 -15.27
N SER A 365 2.90 -19.19 -13.98
CA SER A 365 2.96 -18.09 -13.01
C SER A 365 4.31 -17.36 -13.02
N ALA A 366 5.33 -17.90 -13.69
CA ALA A 366 6.67 -17.34 -13.69
C ALA A 366 6.83 -16.24 -14.74
N ASP A 367 7.52 -15.16 -14.38
CA ASP A 367 7.73 -13.99 -15.25
C ASP A 367 9.12 -14.05 -15.91
N PHE A 368 9.31 -15.03 -16.81
CA PHE A 368 10.54 -15.14 -17.59
C PHE A 368 10.27 -15.65 -19.02
N PRO A 369 11.15 -15.35 -19.99
CA PRO A 369 10.97 -15.81 -21.38
C PRO A 369 10.89 -17.34 -21.46
N LEU A 370 9.95 -17.88 -22.24
CA LEU A 370 9.67 -19.33 -22.40
C LEU A 370 8.89 -19.98 -21.25
N ALA A 371 8.48 -19.23 -20.23
CA ALA A 371 7.70 -19.78 -19.11
C ALA A 371 6.37 -20.42 -19.57
N ASP A 372 5.66 -19.77 -20.49
CA ASP A 372 4.42 -20.32 -21.09
C ASP A 372 4.70 -21.56 -21.94
N GLU A 373 5.80 -21.61 -22.71
CA GLU A 373 6.17 -22.80 -23.49
C GLU A 373 6.53 -24.00 -22.62
N ILE A 374 7.20 -23.76 -21.49
CA ILE A 374 7.53 -24.80 -20.52
C ILE A 374 6.25 -25.28 -19.82
N ALA A 375 5.34 -24.36 -19.49
CA ALA A 375 4.04 -24.71 -18.94
C ALA A 375 3.23 -25.59 -19.89
N ASP A 376 3.15 -25.23 -21.17
CA ASP A 376 2.44 -26.01 -22.18
C ASP A 376 3.04 -27.41 -22.40
N ARG A 377 4.36 -27.57 -22.26
CA ARG A 377 5.02 -28.88 -22.32
C ARG A 377 4.80 -29.75 -21.09
N LEU A 378 4.52 -29.13 -19.94
CA LEU A 378 4.29 -29.81 -18.67
C LEU A 378 2.81 -30.05 -18.38
N LYS A 379 1.90 -29.37 -19.10
CA LYS A 379 0.47 -29.69 -19.06
C LYS A 379 0.34 -31.19 -19.29
N PRO A 380 -0.38 -31.93 -18.44
CA PRO A 380 -0.61 -33.34 -18.63
C PRO A 380 -1.49 -33.51 -19.87
N ALA A 381 -0.86 -33.54 -21.05
CA ALA A 381 -1.40 -34.22 -22.20
C ALA A 381 -1.52 -35.67 -21.77
N SER A 382 -2.74 -36.07 -21.43
CA SER A 382 -3.12 -37.48 -21.41
C SER A 382 -2.61 -38.08 -22.72
N ASP A 383 -1.60 -38.95 -22.60
CA ASP A 383 -0.97 -39.75 -23.66
C ASP A 383 0.08 -39.06 -24.56
N ASP A 384 1.24 -38.67 -24.02
CA ASP A 384 2.46 -38.51 -24.83
C ASP A 384 3.67 -39.26 -24.21
N PRO A 385 4.20 -40.33 -24.83
CA PRO A 385 5.29 -41.18 -24.30
C PRO A 385 6.67 -40.50 -24.17
N ARG A 386 6.77 -39.19 -24.40
CA ARG A 386 8.00 -38.39 -24.19
C ARG A 386 8.21 -37.98 -22.72
N LEU A 387 7.19 -38.14 -21.87
CA LEU A 387 7.27 -37.87 -20.44
C LEU A 387 8.29 -38.75 -19.69
N GLU A 388 8.50 -39.99 -20.11
CA GLU A 388 9.50 -40.87 -19.47
C GLU A 388 10.94 -40.40 -19.71
N GLN A 389 11.24 -39.88 -20.90
CA GLN A 389 12.56 -39.33 -21.21
C GLN A 389 12.80 -37.98 -20.53
N ALA A 390 11.76 -37.15 -20.41
CA ALA A 390 11.83 -35.91 -19.66
C ALA A 390 12.01 -36.16 -18.15
N GLN A 391 11.30 -37.14 -17.57
CA GLN A 391 11.47 -37.55 -16.17
C GLN A 391 12.87 -38.06 -15.88
N GLN A 392 13.46 -38.89 -16.75
CA GLN A 392 14.84 -39.37 -16.58
C GLN A 392 15.87 -38.24 -16.67
N THR A 393 15.68 -37.29 -17.60
CA THR A 393 16.57 -36.14 -17.75
C THR A 393 16.48 -35.19 -16.56
N ILE A 394 15.26 -34.96 -16.03
CA ILE A 394 15.04 -34.15 -14.83
C ILE A 394 15.65 -34.82 -13.59
N GLN A 395 15.57 -36.14 -13.47
CA GLN A 395 16.18 -36.88 -12.35
C GLN A 395 17.72 -36.79 -12.36
N GLN A 396 18.32 -36.85 -13.56
CA GLN A 396 19.76 -36.70 -13.72
C GLN A 396 20.21 -35.25 -13.45
N LEU A 397 19.43 -34.27 -13.89
CA LEU A 397 19.70 -32.86 -13.63
C LEU A 397 19.51 -32.51 -12.14
N GLN A 398 18.53 -33.11 -11.47
CA GLN A 398 18.26 -32.92 -10.03
C GLN A 398 19.40 -33.48 -9.17
N ALA A 399 19.98 -34.62 -9.56
CA ALA A 399 21.19 -35.15 -8.93
C ALA A 399 22.40 -34.21 -9.12
N GLN A 400 22.56 -33.65 -10.32
CA GLN A 400 23.64 -32.71 -10.62
C GLN A 400 23.46 -31.37 -9.87
N LEU A 401 22.23 -30.89 -9.73
CA LEU A 401 21.91 -29.67 -8.99
C LEU A 401 22.10 -29.86 -7.47
N GLN A 402 21.77 -31.04 -6.93
CA GLN A 402 22.06 -31.37 -5.53
C GLN A 402 23.57 -31.39 -5.26
N GLN A 403 24.36 -31.93 -6.19
CA GLN A 403 25.81 -31.97 -6.04
C GLN A 403 26.44 -30.56 -6.16
N ALA A 404 25.89 -29.70 -7.03
CA ALA A 404 26.28 -28.30 -7.15
C ALA A 404 25.86 -27.46 -5.93
N MET A 405 24.67 -27.69 -5.36
CA MET A 405 24.22 -27.05 -4.12
C MET A 405 25.07 -27.47 -2.92
N GLN A 406 25.52 -28.73 -2.86
CA GLN A 406 26.38 -29.20 -1.78
C GLN A 406 27.75 -28.50 -1.84
N GLN A 407 28.33 -28.36 -3.04
CA GLN A 407 29.58 -27.60 -3.22
C GLN A 407 29.43 -26.09 -2.93
N LEU A 408 28.26 -25.50 -3.23
CA LEU A 408 27.96 -24.11 -2.88
C LEU A 408 27.76 -23.93 -1.38
N LYS A 409 27.09 -24.87 -0.70
CA LYS A 409 26.95 -24.88 0.75
C LYS A 409 28.30 -24.99 1.45
N ASP A 410 29.19 -25.86 0.96
CA ASP A 410 30.52 -26.02 1.54
C ASP A 410 31.38 -24.75 1.35
N LYS A 411 31.33 -24.11 0.17
CA LYS A 411 32.00 -22.81 -0.06
C LYS A 411 31.40 -21.66 0.76
N GLN A 412 30.09 -21.63 0.97
CA GLN A 412 29.44 -20.62 1.81
C GLN A 412 29.71 -20.83 3.30
N ALA A 413 29.79 -22.08 3.76
CA ALA A 413 30.19 -22.38 5.13
C ALA A 413 31.63 -21.94 5.41
N GLU A 414 32.53 -22.08 4.43
CA GLU A 414 33.94 -21.65 4.54
C GLU A 414 34.10 -20.11 4.56
N GLN A 415 33.30 -19.39 3.75
CA GLN A 415 33.24 -17.91 3.79
C GLN A 415 32.56 -17.37 5.05
N GLN A 416 31.51 -18.03 5.56
CA GLN A 416 30.88 -17.63 6.82
C GLN A 416 31.80 -17.91 8.03
N HIS A 417 32.54 -19.01 8.02
CA HIS A 417 33.49 -19.31 9.10
C HIS A 417 34.66 -18.33 9.15
N THR A 418 35.13 -17.80 8.02
CA THR A 418 36.20 -16.80 7.98
C THR A 418 35.71 -15.43 8.45
N VAL A 419 34.55 -14.96 7.97
CA VAL A 419 33.98 -13.67 8.40
C VAL A 419 33.60 -13.67 9.89
N VAL A 420 33.06 -14.78 10.41
CA VAL A 420 32.73 -14.90 11.84
C VAL A 420 33.99 -14.98 12.70
N LYS A 421 35.05 -15.67 12.25
CA LYS A 421 36.33 -15.71 12.97
C LYS A 421 37.01 -14.33 12.99
N ASP A 422 36.97 -13.58 11.91
CA ASP A 422 37.55 -12.22 11.85
C ASP A 422 36.75 -11.23 12.71
N ALA A 423 35.41 -11.30 12.68
CA ALA A 423 34.55 -10.49 13.53
C ALA A 423 34.74 -10.83 15.02
N MET A 424 34.83 -12.12 15.36
CA MET A 424 35.02 -12.58 16.74
C MET A 424 36.45 -12.31 17.24
N ALA A 425 37.46 -12.31 16.37
CA ALA A 425 38.83 -11.91 16.70
C ALA A 425 38.93 -10.39 16.95
N ALA A 426 38.23 -9.58 16.16
CA ALA A 426 38.15 -8.12 16.38
C ALA A 426 37.47 -7.80 17.73
N ASP A 427 36.38 -8.49 18.04
CA ASP A 427 35.62 -8.32 19.29
C ASP A 427 36.44 -8.82 20.51
N THR A 428 37.09 -9.98 20.41
CA THR A 428 37.97 -10.50 21.48
C THR A 428 39.16 -9.57 21.74
N ASN A 429 39.70 -8.92 20.72
CA ASN A 429 40.78 -7.94 20.88
C ASN A 429 40.28 -6.64 21.52
N GLN A 430 39.05 -6.20 21.23
CA GLN A 430 38.43 -5.07 21.94
C GLN A 430 38.21 -5.40 23.42
N TYR A 431 37.64 -6.57 23.75
CA TYR A 431 37.47 -6.99 25.15
C TYR A 431 38.79 -7.15 25.89
N LYS A 432 39.83 -7.68 25.24
CA LYS A 432 41.18 -7.72 25.84
C LYS A 432 41.75 -6.33 26.07
N ALA A 433 41.65 -5.42 25.09
CA ALA A 433 42.12 -4.05 25.24
C ALA A 433 41.35 -3.30 26.35
N GLU A 434 40.06 -3.59 26.53
CA GLU A 434 39.23 -3.00 27.58
C GLU A 434 39.52 -3.61 28.96
N THR A 435 39.79 -4.91 29.02
CA THR A 435 40.25 -5.60 30.24
C THR A 435 41.63 -5.13 30.66
N ASP A 436 42.56 -4.94 29.71
CA ASP A 436 43.89 -4.40 29.96
C ASP A 436 43.83 -2.92 30.41
N ARG A 437 42.90 -2.13 29.85
CA ARG A 437 42.59 -0.77 30.33
C ARG A 437 42.04 -0.78 31.76
N MET A 438 41.13 -1.69 32.09
CA MET A 438 40.60 -1.82 33.45
C MET A 438 41.65 -2.33 34.44
N ALA A 439 42.53 -3.25 34.05
CA ALA A 439 43.62 -3.75 34.87
C ALA A 439 44.69 -2.69 35.14
N ALA A 440 44.98 -1.82 34.16
CA ALA A 440 45.87 -0.67 34.32
C ALA A 440 45.29 0.39 35.30
N ILE A 441 43.97 0.57 35.31
CA ILE A 441 43.28 1.46 36.27
C ILE A 441 43.31 0.88 37.69
N GLY A 442 43.27 -0.45 37.84
CA GLY A 442 43.24 -1.11 39.16
C GLY A 442 44.58 -1.21 39.90
N SER A 443 45.72 -0.85 39.28
CA SER A 443 47.05 -1.13 39.82
C SER A 443 48.01 0.07 39.92
N THR A 444 47.48 1.31 39.87
CA THR A 444 48.34 2.51 39.77
C THR A 444 48.29 3.41 41.02
N ASP A 445 49.47 3.78 41.52
CA ASP A 445 49.74 4.69 42.66
C ASP A 445 49.11 6.09 42.44
N PRO A 446 48.59 6.80 43.47
CA PRO A 446 47.75 8.01 43.31
C PRO A 446 48.39 9.19 42.56
N GLU A 447 49.72 9.28 42.52
CA GLU A 447 50.43 10.32 41.76
C GLU A 447 50.44 10.03 40.24
N ALA A 448 50.50 8.77 39.83
CA ALA A 448 50.48 8.38 38.41
C ALA A 448 49.06 8.43 37.81
N PHE A 449 48.02 8.35 38.65
CA PHE A 449 46.62 8.53 38.26
C PHE A 449 46.34 9.94 37.71
N ARG A 450 46.98 10.98 38.24
CA ARG A 450 46.82 12.36 37.73
C ARG A 450 47.38 12.55 36.32
N VAL A 451 48.46 11.86 35.97
CA VAL A 451 49.09 11.95 34.64
C VAL A 451 48.24 11.23 33.60
N LEU A 452 47.68 10.07 33.95
CA LEU A 452 46.76 9.32 33.10
C LEU A 452 45.45 10.07 32.85
N VAL A 453 44.88 10.73 33.88
CA VAL A 453 43.69 11.57 33.71
C VAL A 453 43.99 12.79 32.82
N HIS A 454 45.17 13.41 32.95
CA HIS A 454 45.56 14.51 32.07
C HIS A 454 45.75 14.08 30.62
N GLN A 455 46.31 12.89 30.37
CA GLN A 455 46.42 12.34 29.02
C GLN A 455 45.04 11.99 28.45
N LEU A 456 44.17 11.34 29.22
CA LEU A 456 42.83 10.95 28.78
C LEU A 456 41.95 12.17 28.47
N VAL A 457 42.04 13.22 29.28
CA VAL A 457 41.32 14.49 29.04
C VAL A 457 41.88 15.21 27.81
N SER A 458 43.20 15.18 27.59
CA SER A 458 43.81 15.74 26.38
C SER A 458 43.45 14.99 25.10
N GLU A 459 43.21 13.68 25.20
CA GLU A 459 42.81 12.82 24.07
C GLU A 459 41.31 12.95 23.78
N ALA A 460 40.47 13.08 24.81
CA ALA A 460 39.04 13.38 24.69
C ALA A 460 38.78 14.78 24.09
N LEU A 461 39.65 15.76 24.38
CA LEU A 461 39.60 17.10 23.77
C LEU A 461 40.03 17.12 22.30
N ARG A 462 40.83 16.14 21.84
CA ARG A 462 41.23 16.02 20.44
C ARG A 462 40.23 15.27 19.56
N ASN A 463 39.50 14.31 20.12
CA ASN A 463 38.59 13.44 19.36
C ASN A 463 37.09 13.71 19.55
N GLY A 464 36.72 14.84 20.16
CA GLY A 464 35.42 15.50 19.99
C GLY A 464 34.18 14.60 20.05
N SER A 465 33.92 13.94 21.20
CA SER A 465 32.58 13.62 21.72
C SER A 465 32.68 12.82 23.04
N PRO A 466 32.00 13.22 24.13
CA PRO A 466 31.89 12.39 25.33
C PRO A 466 30.76 11.34 25.16
N PRO A 467 30.99 10.06 25.53
CA PRO A 467 29.88 9.11 25.66
C PRO A 467 29.02 9.47 26.87
N SER A 468 27.71 9.59 26.63
CA SER A 468 26.69 9.82 27.63
C SER A 468 26.66 8.68 28.66
N SER A 469 26.93 9.00 29.92
CA SER A 469 26.74 8.13 31.07
C SER A 469 25.25 8.02 31.42
N GLY A 470 24.53 7.14 30.72
CA GLY A 470 23.23 6.63 31.14
C GLY A 470 23.42 5.34 31.91
N ALA A 471 23.11 5.34 33.21
CA ALA A 471 23.13 4.14 34.05
C ALA A 471 22.07 3.13 33.58
N THR A 472 22.51 2.00 33.04
CA THR A 472 21.69 0.80 32.83
C THR A 472 21.57 0.03 34.16
N PRO A 473 20.35 -0.23 34.68
CA PRO A 473 20.18 -1.21 35.74
C PRO A 473 20.50 -2.61 35.20
N ALA A 474 21.15 -3.43 36.02
CA ALA A 474 21.54 -4.80 35.71
C ALA A 474 20.33 -5.64 35.23
N MET A 475 20.48 -6.30 34.08
CA MET A 475 19.52 -7.30 33.61
C MET A 475 19.59 -8.53 34.51
N GLN A 476 18.42 -8.95 35.01
CA GLN A 476 18.25 -10.15 35.81
C GLN A 476 17.92 -11.31 34.88
N ASP A 477 18.78 -12.33 34.83
CA ASP A 477 18.55 -13.57 34.08
C ASP A 477 17.34 -14.33 34.67
N GLY A 478 16.24 -14.33 33.92
CA GLY A 478 15.04 -15.13 34.22
C GLY A 478 13.89 -14.82 33.25
N PRO A 479 13.01 -15.79 32.94
CA PRO A 479 11.84 -15.52 32.12
C PRO A 479 10.96 -14.44 32.77
N PRO A 480 10.37 -13.51 31.99
CA PRO A 480 9.64 -12.39 32.54
C PRO A 480 8.47 -12.87 33.40
N GLY A 481 8.49 -12.49 34.68
CA GLY A 481 7.37 -12.70 35.58
C GLY A 481 6.12 -11.95 35.10
N PRO A 482 4.90 -12.44 35.41
CA PRO A 482 3.67 -11.78 35.03
C PRO A 482 3.60 -10.38 35.67
N LEU A 483 3.33 -9.36 34.85
CA LEU A 483 3.18 -7.98 35.30
C LEU A 483 2.03 -7.86 36.31
N PRO A 484 2.24 -7.19 37.46
CA PRO A 484 1.16 -6.90 38.39
C PRO A 484 0.17 -5.92 37.75
N ARG A 485 -1.06 -6.39 37.49
CA ARG A 485 -2.14 -5.53 37.01
C ARG A 485 -2.53 -4.54 38.10
N LEU A 486 -2.57 -3.25 37.78
CA LEU A 486 -3.24 -2.25 38.61
C LEU A 486 -4.72 -2.66 38.75
N PRO A 487 -5.33 -2.54 39.94
CA PRO A 487 -6.73 -2.88 40.12
C PRO A 487 -7.60 -1.95 39.26
N SER A 488 -8.20 -2.51 38.20
CA SER A 488 -9.19 -1.79 37.39
C SER A 488 -10.57 -1.92 38.00
N SER A 489 -11.28 -0.82 38.17
CA SER A 489 -12.71 -0.78 38.53
C SER A 489 -13.66 -1.07 37.35
N ASN A 490 -13.13 -1.45 36.19
CA ASN A 490 -13.96 -1.84 35.06
C ASN A 490 -14.57 -3.23 35.27
N PRO A 491 -15.88 -3.39 35.12
CA PRO A 491 -16.50 -4.71 35.17
C PRO A 491 -15.93 -5.57 34.02
N PRO A 492 -15.71 -6.88 34.26
CA PRO A 492 -15.11 -7.77 33.27
C PRO A 492 -15.97 -7.82 32.01
N GLY A 493 -15.36 -7.52 30.87
CA GLY A 493 -15.99 -7.63 29.56
C GLY A 493 -16.49 -9.06 29.32
N GLY A 494 -17.79 -9.20 29.09
CA GLY A 494 -18.43 -10.48 28.81
C GLY A 494 -17.88 -11.13 27.54
N LYS A 495 -18.09 -12.46 27.43
CA LYS A 495 -17.73 -13.25 26.25
C LYS A 495 -18.35 -12.63 24.99
N ILE A 496 -17.52 -12.39 23.97
CA ILE A 496 -17.96 -11.93 22.66
C ILE A 496 -18.86 -13.01 22.07
N HIS A 497 -20.17 -12.75 22.05
CA HIS A 497 -21.13 -13.58 21.34
C HIS A 497 -21.10 -13.17 19.87
N ALA A 498 -20.84 -14.14 18.97
CA ALA A 498 -21.10 -13.99 17.54
C ALA A 498 -22.57 -13.58 17.33
N ALA A 499 -22.83 -12.69 16.37
CA ALA A 499 -24.18 -12.22 16.08
C ALA A 499 -25.06 -13.41 15.65
N ASN A 500 -26.16 -13.64 16.38
CA ASN A 500 -27.20 -14.56 15.94
C ASN A 500 -27.89 -14.01 14.68
N PRO A 501 -28.26 -14.88 13.72
CA PRO A 501 -29.00 -14.48 12.52
C PRO A 501 -30.38 -13.93 12.89
N VAL A 502 -30.78 -12.83 12.25
CA VAL A 502 -32.07 -12.18 12.44
C VAL A 502 -33.18 -13.08 11.88
N THR A 503 -33.91 -13.76 12.76
CA THR A 503 -35.21 -14.37 12.46
C THR A 503 -36.31 -13.45 12.97
N GLY A 504 -36.96 -12.72 12.05
CA GLY A 504 -38.12 -11.89 12.41
C GLY A 504 -38.47 -10.82 11.38
N ALA A 505 -39.06 -11.23 10.25
CA ALA A 505 -39.86 -10.35 9.40
C ALA A 505 -40.95 -11.19 8.71
N VAL A 506 -41.86 -11.71 9.52
CA VAL A 506 -43.20 -12.12 9.09
C VAL A 506 -44.16 -11.51 10.10
N GLU A 507 -45.23 -10.91 9.57
CA GLU A 507 -46.36 -10.26 10.27
C GLU A 507 -46.20 -8.77 10.65
N ALA A 508 -46.56 -7.89 9.71
CA ALA A 508 -47.74 -7.01 9.79
C ALA A 508 -47.90 -6.22 8.48
#